data_AF-A0A4U6XAL0-F1
#
_entry.id   AF-A0A4U6XAL0-F1
#
_cell.length_a   1.000
_cell.length_b   1.000
_cell.length_c   1.000
_cell.angle_alpha   90.00
_cell.angle_beta   90.00
_cell.angle_gamma   90.00
#
_symmetry.space_group_name_H-M   'P 1'
#
loop_
_entity.id
_entity.type
_entity.pdbx_description
1 polymer ?
#
loop_
_entity_poly.entity_id
_entity_poly.type
_entity_poly.pdbx_seq_one_letter_code
_entity_poly.pdbx_strand_id
1 'polypeptide(L)'
;MGRRVYPRTVVEEAPSHDGRPCYAAWEMTETDPDAQTPPDASNRPKWSIQLYDTTPAAGDREHVRATAKRVEDSTRRARQRREALSRVEVHGLAVPAGTPEAERVALCAAHHRAEVAARNASGTADFFIPPTFDDLWERRILVIDKPIAAAAARDESSPETNENDNDNDNDDDDGGEFLAVFFGLKAGAATESPGVPDYEVVRFPGKDLGDRLRSFTSSIEWFYDSYVGDGTIYGDLEKWRR
;
A
#
# COMPACT_ATOMS: atom_id res chain seq x y z
N MET A 1 20.67 -27.20 8.43
CA MET A 1 19.62 -26.64 9.29
C MET A 1 19.31 -25.24 8.80
N GLY A 2 18.08 -24.95 8.40
CA GLY A 2 17.68 -23.58 8.06
C GLY A 2 17.72 -22.71 9.32
N ARG A 3 18.27 -21.50 9.24
CA ARG A 3 18.18 -20.53 10.34
C ARG A 3 16.72 -20.13 10.49
N ARG A 4 16.21 -20.15 11.72
CA ARG A 4 14.89 -19.59 12.03
C ARG A 4 14.96 -18.07 11.84
N VAL A 5 13.92 -17.51 11.25
CA VAL A 5 13.81 -16.08 10.97
C VAL A 5 12.55 -15.53 11.63
N TYR A 6 12.61 -14.28 12.06
CA TYR A 6 11.57 -13.60 12.82
C TYR A 6 11.17 -12.31 12.10
N PRO A 7 9.97 -12.26 11.48
CA PRO A 7 9.53 -11.08 10.77
C PRO A 7 9.09 -9.99 11.74
N ARG A 8 9.56 -8.77 11.51
CA ARG A 8 9.19 -7.56 12.26
C ARG A 8 8.71 -6.49 11.29
N THR A 9 7.63 -5.81 11.67
CA THR A 9 7.12 -4.68 10.91
C THR A 9 7.86 -3.40 11.29
N VAL A 10 8.51 -2.79 10.30
CA VAL A 10 9.11 -1.46 10.38
C VAL A 10 8.07 -0.45 9.93
N VAL A 11 7.98 0.68 10.64
CA VAL A 11 7.14 1.81 10.25
C VAL A 11 7.96 3.08 10.36
N GLU A 12 8.04 3.82 9.27
CA GLU A 12 8.85 5.04 9.16
C GLU A 12 8.10 6.12 8.39
N GLU A 13 8.45 7.38 8.66
CA GLU A 13 7.89 8.51 7.93
C GLU A 13 8.39 8.50 6.48
N ALA A 14 7.47 8.67 5.54
CA ALA A 14 7.74 8.78 4.12
C ALA A 14 7.57 10.25 3.69
N PRO A 15 8.31 10.70 2.65
CA PRO A 15 8.16 12.06 2.15
C PRO A 15 6.75 12.29 1.61
N SER A 16 6.20 13.47 1.93
CA SER A 16 4.97 13.99 1.35
C SER A 16 5.20 15.40 0.81
N HIS A 17 4.67 15.68 -0.37
CA HIS A 17 4.91 16.93 -1.10
C HIS A 17 4.33 18.18 -0.41
N ASP A 18 3.32 18.02 0.45
CA ASP A 18 2.62 19.09 1.14
C ASP A 18 2.74 19.03 2.68
N GLY A 19 3.56 18.10 3.19
CA GLY A 19 3.81 17.93 4.61
C GLY A 19 2.71 17.19 5.39
N ARG A 20 1.70 16.63 4.71
CA ARG A 20 0.70 15.76 5.35
C ARG A 20 1.34 14.46 5.86
N PRO A 21 0.72 13.80 6.87
CA PRO A 21 1.24 12.54 7.39
C PRO A 21 1.35 11.49 6.29
N CYS A 22 2.53 10.90 6.13
CA CYS A 22 2.75 9.78 5.21
C CYS A 22 3.69 8.78 5.89
N TYR A 23 3.28 7.52 5.97
CA TYR A 23 4.07 6.48 6.62
C TYR A 23 4.21 5.27 5.72
N ALA A 24 5.44 4.79 5.58
CA ALA A 24 5.72 3.50 4.98
C ALA A 24 5.78 2.42 6.06
N ALA A 25 5.18 1.27 5.76
CA ALA A 25 5.33 0.06 6.54
C ALA A 25 5.81 -1.09 5.65
N TRP A 26 6.73 -1.88 6.18
CA TRP A 26 7.35 -3.01 5.48
C TRP A 26 7.94 -4.01 6.47
N GLU A 27 8.25 -5.19 5.97
CA GLU A 27 8.81 -6.27 6.76
C GLU A 27 10.33 -6.30 6.73
N MET A 28 10.92 -6.36 7.91
CA MET A 28 12.31 -6.68 8.13
C MET A 28 12.41 -8.06 8.80
N THR A 29 13.37 -8.85 8.36
CA THR A 29 13.59 -10.19 8.90
C THR A 29 14.78 -10.20 9.84
N GLU A 30 14.58 -10.62 11.09
CA GLU A 30 15.64 -10.78 12.08
C GLU A 30 16.03 -12.26 12.22
N THR A 31 17.27 -12.52 12.61
CA THR A 31 17.77 -13.90 12.87
C THR A 31 17.72 -14.28 14.35
N ASP A 32 17.46 -13.30 15.21
CA ASP A 32 17.32 -13.42 16.66
C ASP A 32 15.99 -12.75 17.04
N PRO A 33 15.08 -13.41 17.78
CA PRO A 33 13.80 -12.82 18.16
C PRO A 33 13.95 -11.60 19.09
N ASP A 34 15.06 -11.50 19.82
CA ASP A 34 15.32 -10.41 20.76
C ASP A 34 16.09 -9.26 20.10
N ALA A 35 16.53 -9.43 18.84
CA ALA A 35 17.18 -8.37 18.09
C ALA A 35 16.19 -7.27 17.69
N GLN A 36 16.58 -6.03 17.94
CA GLN A 36 15.91 -4.84 17.42
C GLN A 36 16.89 -4.06 16.56
N THR A 37 17.35 -4.70 15.48
CA THR A 37 18.32 -4.07 14.57
C THR A 37 17.70 -2.77 14.04
N PRO A 38 18.41 -1.63 14.10
CA PRO A 38 17.93 -0.40 13.47
C PRO A 38 17.64 -0.67 11.98
N PRO A 39 16.48 -0.24 11.46
CA PRO A 39 16.16 -0.46 10.06
C PRO A 39 17.17 0.29 9.18
N ASP A 40 17.77 -0.42 8.24
CA ASP A 40 18.60 0.18 7.20
C ASP A 40 17.70 0.52 6.00
N ALA A 41 17.75 1.77 5.53
CA ALA A 41 17.03 2.23 4.36
C ALA A 41 17.40 1.45 3.08
N SER A 42 18.58 0.84 3.04
CA SER A 42 19.00 -0.05 1.94
C SER A 42 18.12 -1.31 1.84
N ASN A 43 17.58 -1.79 2.97
CA ASN A 43 16.70 -2.96 3.04
C ASN A 43 15.23 -2.63 2.75
N ARG A 44 14.87 -1.33 2.66
CA ARG A 44 13.51 -0.92 2.36
C ARG A 44 13.11 -1.43 0.96
N PRO A 45 11.98 -2.16 0.83
CA PRO A 45 11.47 -2.56 -0.48
C PRO A 45 11.30 -1.36 -1.38
N LYS A 46 11.76 -1.41 -2.63
CA LYS A 46 11.67 -0.31 -3.59
C LYS A 46 10.27 -0.16 -4.18
N TRP A 47 9.52 -1.26 -4.29
CA TRP A 47 8.11 -1.24 -4.68
C TRP A 47 7.20 -0.79 -3.54
N SER A 48 6.41 0.26 -3.77
CA SER A 48 5.38 0.73 -2.83
C SER A 48 3.97 0.52 -3.34
N ILE A 49 3.07 0.12 -2.45
CA ILE A 49 1.63 0.13 -2.68
C ILE A 49 1.01 1.29 -1.92
N GLN A 50 0.27 2.13 -2.65
CA GLN A 50 -0.20 3.42 -2.16
C GLN A 50 -1.63 3.31 -1.62
N LEU A 51 -1.80 3.58 -0.33
CA LEU A 51 -3.09 3.68 0.37
C LEU A 51 -3.35 5.13 0.80
N TYR A 52 -4.60 5.55 0.72
CA TYR A 52 -5.07 6.84 1.21
C TYR A 52 -6.05 6.64 2.36
N ASP A 53 -5.69 7.16 3.52
CA ASP A 53 -6.63 7.34 4.61
C ASP A 53 -7.33 8.69 4.42
N THR A 54 -8.64 8.64 4.21
CA THR A 54 -9.45 9.84 3.97
C THR A 54 -10.39 10.16 5.12
N THR A 55 -10.25 9.42 6.23
CA THR A 55 -11.07 9.66 7.41
C THR A 55 -10.72 11.01 8.04
N PRO A 56 -11.61 11.59 8.87
CA PRO A 56 -11.29 12.80 9.62
C PRO A 56 -10.06 12.65 10.53
N ALA A 57 -9.70 11.43 10.93
CA ALA A 57 -8.53 11.13 11.75
C ALA A 57 -7.21 11.11 10.95
N ALA A 58 -7.27 11.11 9.61
CA ALA A 58 -6.09 11.04 8.74
C ALA A 58 -5.15 12.26 8.84
N GLY A 59 -5.55 13.33 9.54
CA GLY A 59 -4.67 14.45 9.86
C GLY A 59 -3.75 14.19 11.06
N ASP A 60 -4.04 13.15 11.85
CA ASP A 60 -3.23 12.75 13.01
C ASP A 60 -2.10 11.80 12.59
N ARG A 61 -0.87 12.13 12.98
CA ARG A 61 0.32 11.36 12.58
C ARG A 61 0.33 9.95 13.17
N GLU A 62 -0.05 9.80 14.44
CA GLU A 62 -0.05 8.49 15.10
C GLU A 62 -1.16 7.59 14.56
N HIS A 63 -2.30 8.16 14.18
CA HIS A 63 -3.36 7.45 13.48
C HIS A 63 -2.86 6.85 12.15
N VAL A 64 -2.28 7.68 11.27
CA VAL A 64 -1.79 7.22 9.95
C VAL A 64 -0.65 6.21 10.11
N ARG A 65 0.24 6.42 11.08
CA ARG A 65 1.31 5.48 11.45
C ARG A 65 0.74 4.13 11.90
N ALA A 66 -0.28 4.14 12.77
CA ALA A 66 -0.94 2.93 13.25
C ALA A 66 -1.69 2.21 12.12
N THR A 67 -2.34 2.95 11.21
CA THR A 67 -2.98 2.40 10.02
C THR A 67 -1.97 1.73 9.10
N ALA A 68 -0.81 2.35 8.84
CA ALA A 68 0.26 1.74 8.05
C ALA A 68 0.75 0.41 8.66
N LYS A 69 1.02 0.41 9.97
CA LYS A 69 1.42 -0.81 10.70
C LYS A 69 0.36 -1.91 10.57
N ARG A 70 -0.91 -1.56 10.80
CA ARG A 70 -2.02 -2.51 10.79
C ARG A 70 -2.21 -3.15 9.42
N VAL A 71 -2.18 -2.34 8.35
CA VAL A 71 -2.31 -2.83 6.98
C VAL A 71 -1.15 -3.75 6.63
N GLU A 72 0.09 -3.40 6.99
CA GLU A 72 1.24 -4.27 6.81
C GLU A 72 1.05 -5.62 7.52
N ASP A 73 0.75 -5.58 8.82
CA ASP A 73 0.60 -6.77 9.63
C ASP A 73 -0.52 -7.71 9.15
N SER A 74 -1.68 -7.16 8.80
CA SER A 74 -2.86 -7.95 8.42
C SER A 74 -2.79 -8.52 7.00
N THR A 75 -2.01 -7.91 6.11
CA THR A 75 -1.98 -8.31 4.69
C THR A 75 -0.69 -9.01 4.27
N ARG A 76 0.37 -8.96 5.09
CA ARG A 76 1.68 -9.57 4.84
C ARG A 76 1.60 -11.02 4.34
N ARG A 77 0.91 -11.90 5.08
CA ARG A 77 0.81 -13.33 4.73
C ARG A 77 0.19 -13.56 3.34
N ALA A 78 -0.80 -12.75 2.96
CA ALA A 78 -1.45 -12.87 1.65
C ALA A 78 -0.52 -12.43 0.50
N ARG A 79 0.37 -11.47 0.75
CA ARG A 79 1.29 -10.89 -0.26
C ARG A 79 2.59 -11.67 -0.45
N GLN A 80 3.10 -12.33 0.59
CA GLN A 80 4.41 -13.01 0.58
C GLN A 80 4.55 -14.24 -0.33
N ARG A 81 3.49 -14.73 -0.99
CA ARG A 81 3.51 -16.01 -1.74
C ARG A 81 4.49 -16.07 -2.93
N ARG A 82 5.20 -14.99 -3.27
CA ARG A 82 6.05 -14.88 -4.47
C ARG A 82 7.43 -14.25 -4.22
N GLU A 83 7.90 -14.17 -2.96
CA GLU A 83 9.21 -13.56 -2.62
C GLU A 83 9.37 -12.06 -3.01
N ALA A 84 8.34 -11.47 -3.60
CA ALA A 84 8.29 -10.07 -4.02
C ALA A 84 8.16 -9.13 -2.82
N LEU A 85 9.28 -8.53 -2.41
CA LEU A 85 9.31 -7.53 -1.35
C LEU A 85 8.53 -6.28 -1.78
N SER A 86 7.65 -5.81 -0.90
CA SER A 86 6.87 -4.59 -1.09
C SER A 86 6.74 -3.83 0.22
N ARG A 87 6.50 -2.53 0.13
CA ARG A 87 6.09 -1.69 1.25
C ARG A 87 4.69 -1.15 0.99
N VAL A 88 3.90 -0.97 2.04
CA VAL A 88 2.70 -0.13 1.96
C VAL A 88 3.05 1.29 2.36
N GLU A 89 2.51 2.27 1.66
CA GLU A 89 2.59 3.68 2.03
C GLU A 89 1.19 4.20 2.26
N VAL A 90 0.90 4.65 3.49
CA VAL A 90 -0.38 5.25 3.84
C VAL A 90 -0.22 6.75 3.88
N HIS A 91 -0.98 7.45 3.02
CA HIS A 91 -1.09 8.89 2.96
C HIS A 91 -2.30 9.35 3.76
N GLY A 92 -2.08 10.25 4.71
CA GLY A 92 -3.12 10.91 5.46
C GLY A 92 -3.70 12.09 4.69
N LEU A 93 -4.92 11.96 4.18
CA LEU A 93 -5.62 12.99 3.45
C LEU A 93 -6.99 13.24 4.10
N ALA A 94 -7.00 13.92 5.24
CA ALA A 94 -8.23 14.17 5.99
C ALA A 94 -9.27 14.90 5.15
N VAL A 95 -10.42 14.24 4.97
CA VAL A 95 -11.57 14.75 4.22
C VAL A 95 -12.78 14.78 5.15
N PRO A 96 -13.67 15.79 5.07
CA PRO A 96 -14.86 15.84 5.91
C PRO A 96 -15.74 14.60 5.76
N ALA A 97 -16.31 14.13 6.88
CA ALA A 97 -17.30 13.06 6.85
C ALA A 97 -18.49 13.45 5.96
N GLY A 98 -18.93 12.54 5.10
CA GLY A 98 -20.00 12.79 4.14
C GLY A 98 -19.56 13.42 2.82
N THR A 99 -18.27 13.70 2.62
CA THR A 99 -17.75 14.10 1.30
C THR A 99 -18.09 13.03 0.26
N PRO A 100 -18.68 13.40 -0.89
CA PRO A 100 -19.02 12.47 -1.95
C PRO A 100 -17.83 11.63 -2.42
N GLU A 101 -18.09 10.37 -2.76
CA GLU A 101 -17.04 9.45 -3.22
C GLU A 101 -16.24 10.01 -4.40
N ALA A 102 -16.91 10.56 -5.41
CA ALA A 102 -16.25 11.14 -6.58
C ALA A 102 -15.28 12.29 -6.22
N GLU A 103 -15.66 13.16 -5.27
CA GLU A 103 -14.81 14.26 -4.81
C GLU A 103 -13.60 13.73 -4.05
N ARG A 104 -13.81 12.75 -3.16
CA ARG A 104 -12.74 12.09 -2.43
C ARG A 104 -11.74 11.39 -3.37
N VAL A 105 -12.25 10.66 -4.35
CA VAL A 105 -11.44 10.01 -5.40
C VAL A 105 -10.63 11.03 -6.18
N ALA A 106 -11.25 12.14 -6.59
CA ALA A 106 -10.57 13.21 -7.31
C ALA A 106 -9.44 13.85 -6.47
N LEU A 107 -9.67 14.08 -5.17
CA LEU A 107 -8.66 14.60 -4.24
C LEU A 107 -7.48 13.63 -4.09
N CYS A 108 -7.74 12.35 -3.87
CA CYS A 108 -6.69 11.33 -3.77
C CYS A 108 -5.87 11.21 -5.07
N ALA A 109 -6.53 11.21 -6.23
CA ALA A 109 -5.86 11.13 -7.52
C ALA A 109 -5.01 12.38 -7.80
N ALA A 110 -5.51 13.58 -7.47
CA ALA A 110 -4.75 14.83 -7.60
C ALA A 110 -3.53 14.85 -6.67
N HIS A 111 -3.71 14.46 -5.40
CA HIS A 111 -2.62 14.33 -4.44
C HIS A 111 -1.56 13.33 -4.92
N HIS A 112 -1.96 12.15 -5.39
CA HIS A 112 -1.04 11.14 -5.89
C HIS A 112 -0.21 11.64 -7.08
N ARG A 113 -0.83 12.37 -8.03
CA ARG A 113 -0.07 12.96 -9.14
C ARG A 113 0.98 13.95 -8.65
N ALA A 114 0.64 14.76 -7.65
CA ALA A 114 1.58 15.72 -7.05
C ALA A 114 2.72 15.01 -6.30
N GLU A 115 2.44 13.94 -5.56
CA GLU A 115 3.44 13.10 -4.91
C GLU A 115 4.42 12.48 -5.92
N VAL A 116 3.89 11.88 -6.99
CA VAL A 116 4.71 11.31 -8.07
C VAL A 116 5.59 12.40 -8.68
N ALA A 117 5.04 13.56 -9.01
CA ALA A 117 5.81 14.67 -9.60
C ALA A 117 6.91 15.16 -8.65
N ALA A 118 6.61 15.35 -7.36
CA ALA A 118 7.56 15.81 -6.36
C ALA A 118 8.70 14.81 -6.14
N ARG A 119 8.39 13.51 -6.03
CA ARG A 119 9.39 12.45 -5.85
C ARG A 119 10.20 12.17 -7.11
N ASN A 120 9.62 12.36 -8.29
CA ASN A 120 10.37 12.33 -9.54
C ASN A 120 11.35 13.50 -9.64
N ALA A 121 10.92 14.70 -9.22
CA ALA A 121 11.75 15.90 -9.24
C ALA A 121 12.91 15.87 -8.22
N SER A 122 12.76 15.19 -7.09
CA SER A 122 13.86 15.02 -6.12
C SER A 122 15.01 14.18 -6.67
N GLY A 123 14.73 13.31 -7.66
CA GLY A 123 15.70 12.41 -8.25
C GLY A 123 16.16 11.27 -7.32
N THR A 124 15.59 11.16 -6.12
CA THR A 124 15.90 10.12 -5.15
C THR A 124 15.18 8.83 -5.49
N ALA A 125 15.91 7.73 -5.61
CA ALA A 125 15.33 6.39 -5.76
C ALA A 125 14.60 5.92 -4.48
N ASP A 126 14.92 6.53 -3.35
CA ASP A 126 14.24 6.28 -2.09
C ASP A 126 12.81 6.80 -2.13
N PHE A 127 11.88 5.97 -1.64
CA PHE A 127 10.44 6.22 -1.70
C PHE A 127 9.85 6.37 -3.11
N PHE A 128 10.47 5.78 -4.14
CA PHE A 128 9.92 5.76 -5.48
C PHE A 128 8.47 5.22 -5.51
N ILE A 129 7.57 5.91 -6.23
CA ILE A 129 6.18 5.51 -6.46
C ILE A 129 6.08 4.89 -7.86
N PRO A 130 5.88 3.57 -7.98
CA PRO A 130 5.76 2.94 -9.28
C PRO A 130 4.45 3.33 -9.99
N PRO A 131 4.43 3.32 -11.34
CA PRO A 131 3.17 3.27 -12.08
C PRO A 131 2.46 1.92 -11.83
N THR A 132 1.22 1.79 -12.26
CA THR A 132 0.64 0.44 -12.43
C THR A 132 1.11 -0.14 -13.76
N PHE A 133 1.28 -1.45 -13.80
CA PHE A 133 1.54 -2.19 -15.04
C PHE A 133 0.26 -2.80 -15.60
N ASP A 134 -0.83 -2.07 -15.42
CA ASP A 134 -2.13 -2.34 -16.06
C ASP A 134 -2.06 -1.93 -17.54
N ASP A 135 -2.82 -2.58 -18.42
CA ASP A 135 -2.78 -2.27 -19.85
C ASP A 135 -3.48 -0.95 -20.20
N LEU A 136 -4.46 -0.54 -19.40
CA LEU A 136 -5.30 0.63 -19.66
C LEU A 136 -4.85 1.85 -18.83
N TRP A 137 -4.57 1.63 -17.56
CA TRP A 137 -4.36 2.69 -16.59
C TRP A 137 -2.87 2.90 -16.27
N GLU A 138 -2.46 4.14 -16.02
CA GLU A 138 -1.09 4.49 -15.60
C GLU A 138 -0.90 4.39 -14.09
N ARG A 139 -1.97 4.61 -13.31
CA ARG A 139 -1.90 4.63 -11.85
C ARG A 139 -3.03 3.82 -11.22
N ARG A 140 -2.71 3.24 -10.06
CA ARG A 140 -3.63 2.54 -9.19
C ARG A 140 -3.32 2.89 -7.74
N ILE A 141 -4.32 3.35 -7.00
CA ILE A 141 -4.24 3.61 -5.56
C ILE A 141 -5.38 2.90 -4.83
N LEU A 142 -5.22 2.70 -3.54
CA LEU A 142 -6.29 2.26 -2.65
C LEU A 142 -6.75 3.42 -1.77
N VAL A 143 -8.04 3.53 -1.51
CA VAL A 143 -8.63 4.52 -0.60
C VAL A 143 -9.41 3.77 0.48
N ILE A 144 -9.18 4.13 1.75
CA ILE A 144 -9.98 3.66 2.89
C ILE A 144 -11.31 4.41 2.84
N ASP A 145 -12.39 3.67 2.60
CA ASP A 145 -13.76 4.22 2.57
C ASP A 145 -14.40 4.16 3.95
N LYS A 146 -14.31 2.98 4.60
CA LYS A 146 -14.62 2.79 6.01
C LYS A 146 -13.38 2.29 6.73
N PRO A 147 -12.99 2.90 7.85
CA PRO A 147 -11.81 2.47 8.59
C PRO A 147 -12.00 1.02 9.06
N ILE A 148 -10.89 0.27 9.08
CA ILE A 148 -10.82 -1.00 9.80
C ILE A 148 -11.15 -0.69 11.26
N ALA A 149 -12.15 -1.34 11.85
CA ALA A 149 -12.44 -1.15 13.26
C ALA A 149 -11.16 -1.41 14.06
N ALA A 150 -10.89 -0.58 15.07
CA ALA A 150 -9.86 -0.93 16.02
C ALA A 150 -10.38 -2.17 16.75
N ALA A 151 -9.77 -3.34 16.51
CA ALA A 151 -9.96 -4.48 17.37
C ALA A 151 -9.61 -4.00 18.79
N ALA A 152 -10.64 -3.75 19.60
CA ALA A 152 -10.46 -3.51 21.02
C ALA A 152 -9.64 -4.70 21.51
N ALA A 153 -8.48 -4.41 22.11
CA ALA A 153 -7.46 -5.36 22.54
C ALA A 153 -8.06 -6.76 22.79
N ARG A 154 -7.93 -7.66 21.81
CA ARG A 154 -8.19 -9.07 22.06
C ARG A 154 -7.11 -9.48 23.04
N ASP A 155 -7.54 -9.69 24.27
CA ASP A 155 -6.73 -10.14 25.39
C ASP A 155 -5.91 -11.36 24.96
N GLU A 156 -4.59 -11.18 24.80
CA GLU A 156 -3.66 -12.25 24.38
C GLU A 156 -3.46 -13.33 25.48
N SER A 157 -4.30 -13.34 26.51
CA SER A 157 -4.44 -14.45 27.45
C SER A 157 -5.65 -15.33 27.13
N SER A 158 -5.57 -16.14 26.07
CA SER A 158 -6.32 -17.40 26.01
C SER A 158 -5.52 -18.46 25.28
N PRO A 159 -5.36 -19.66 25.88
CA PRO A 159 -4.47 -20.69 25.35
C PRO A 159 -5.05 -21.31 24.07
N GLU A 160 -4.16 -21.64 23.15
CA GLU A 160 -4.45 -22.40 21.93
C GLU A 160 -5.27 -23.65 22.25
N THR A 161 -6.51 -23.69 21.77
CA THR A 161 -7.29 -24.92 21.68
C THR A 161 -7.69 -25.17 20.23
N ASN A 162 -6.94 -26.11 19.63
CA ASN A 162 -7.31 -27.09 18.62
C ASN A 162 -8.18 -26.67 17.43
N GLU A 163 -7.53 -26.77 16.27
CA GLU A 163 -8.03 -27.35 15.01
C GLU A 163 -9.43 -27.95 15.10
N ASN A 164 -10.42 -27.21 14.60
CA ASN A 164 -11.59 -27.78 13.97
C ASN A 164 -12.01 -26.84 12.84
N ASP A 165 -11.64 -27.25 11.63
CA ASP A 165 -12.20 -26.77 10.36
C ASP A 165 -13.72 -26.92 10.43
N ASN A 166 -14.41 -25.80 10.63
CA ASN A 166 -15.81 -25.69 10.25
C ASN A 166 -16.01 -24.29 9.70
N ASP A 167 -15.78 -24.20 8.38
CA ASP A 167 -16.07 -23.08 7.49
C ASP A 167 -17.54 -22.67 7.60
N ASN A 168 -17.87 -21.86 8.61
CA ASN A 168 -19.12 -21.13 8.66
C ASN A 168 -18.95 -19.80 9.41
N ASP A 169 -17.93 -19.03 9.02
CA ASP A 169 -17.76 -17.62 9.39
C ASP A 169 -18.65 -16.75 8.49
N ASN A 170 -19.96 -16.79 8.76
CA ASN A 170 -20.81 -15.63 8.49
C ASN A 170 -20.78 -14.75 9.74
N ASP A 171 -20.61 -13.45 9.51
CA ASP A 171 -20.68 -12.33 10.45
C ASP A 171 -19.41 -12.05 11.27
N ASP A 172 -18.50 -11.26 10.67
CA ASP A 172 -18.09 -9.98 11.27
C ASP A 172 -17.44 -9.09 10.19
N ASP A 173 -18.18 -8.07 9.78
CA ASP A 173 -17.88 -7.01 8.82
C ASP A 173 -16.83 -6.01 9.37
N ASP A 174 -15.77 -6.51 10.02
CA ASP A 174 -14.86 -5.71 10.86
C ASP A 174 -13.60 -5.23 10.10
N GLY A 175 -13.46 -5.65 8.84
CA GLY A 175 -12.32 -5.32 7.98
C GLY A 175 -12.33 -3.90 7.40
N GLY A 176 -13.40 -3.13 7.57
CA GLY A 176 -13.58 -1.87 6.84
C GLY A 176 -13.88 -2.06 5.35
N GLU A 177 -13.96 -0.97 4.60
CA GLU A 177 -14.24 -0.96 3.16
C GLU A 177 -13.20 -0.14 2.41
N PHE A 178 -12.87 -0.58 1.20
CA PHE A 178 -11.83 0.02 0.40
C PHE A 178 -12.30 0.27 -1.04
N LEU A 179 -11.72 1.29 -1.65
CA LEU A 179 -11.83 1.58 -3.08
C LEU A 179 -10.48 1.30 -3.73
N ALA A 180 -10.46 0.50 -4.80
CA ALA A 180 -9.35 0.53 -5.75
C ALA A 180 -9.69 1.57 -6.82
N VAL A 181 -8.84 2.58 -6.95
CA VAL A 181 -9.02 3.67 -7.91
C VAL A 181 -7.94 3.55 -8.98
N PHE A 182 -8.37 3.42 -10.23
CA PHE A 182 -7.50 3.39 -11.40
C PHE A 182 -7.69 4.70 -12.17
N PHE A 183 -6.59 5.35 -12.59
CA PHE A 183 -6.67 6.64 -13.26
C PHE A 183 -5.44 6.93 -14.11
N GLY A 184 -5.58 7.95 -14.97
CA GLY A 184 -4.57 8.27 -15.98
C GLY A 184 -4.62 7.24 -17.11
N LEU A 185 -5.63 7.35 -17.98
CA LEU A 185 -5.78 6.45 -19.11
C LEU A 185 -4.58 6.61 -20.06
N LYS A 186 -3.96 5.49 -20.45
CA LYS A 186 -2.83 5.50 -21.38
C LYS A 186 -3.27 5.99 -22.75
N ALA A 187 -2.39 6.73 -23.44
CA ALA A 187 -2.68 7.33 -24.73
C ALA A 187 -3.18 6.33 -25.80
N GLY A 188 -2.63 5.10 -25.80
CA GLY A 188 -3.09 4.02 -26.68
C GLY A 188 -4.57 3.65 -26.43
N ALA A 189 -4.92 3.38 -25.17
CA ALA A 189 -6.28 3.04 -24.76
C ALA A 189 -7.27 4.20 -25.01
N ALA A 190 -6.84 5.45 -24.77
CA ALA A 190 -7.66 6.64 -25.02
C ALA A 190 -8.02 6.81 -26.51
N THR A 191 -7.14 6.37 -27.42
CA THR A 191 -7.37 6.44 -28.87
C THR A 191 -8.36 5.37 -29.34
N GLU A 192 -8.34 4.18 -28.73
CA GLU A 192 -9.19 3.05 -29.11
C GLU A 192 -10.62 3.14 -28.55
N SER A 193 -10.80 3.83 -27.42
CA SER A 193 -12.11 3.95 -26.74
C SER A 193 -12.40 5.40 -26.32
N PRO A 194 -12.79 6.27 -27.27
CA PRO A 194 -13.18 7.63 -26.95
C PRO A 194 -14.43 7.63 -26.04
N GLY A 195 -14.32 8.26 -24.87
CA GLY A 195 -15.41 8.36 -23.88
C GLY A 195 -15.24 7.49 -22.63
N VAL A 196 -14.11 6.79 -22.48
CA VAL A 196 -13.75 6.15 -21.20
C VAL A 196 -13.62 7.24 -20.11
N PRO A 197 -14.17 7.03 -18.90
CA PRO A 197 -14.04 7.97 -17.80
C PRO A 197 -12.57 8.25 -17.43
N ASP A 198 -12.31 9.38 -16.75
CA ASP A 198 -10.95 9.73 -16.31
C ASP A 198 -10.39 8.78 -15.21
N TYR A 199 -11.26 7.98 -14.61
CA TYR A 199 -10.94 6.99 -13.59
C TYR A 199 -11.97 5.85 -13.51
N GLU A 200 -11.55 4.71 -12.96
CA GLU A 200 -12.40 3.57 -12.60
C GLU A 200 -12.30 3.31 -11.09
N VAL A 201 -13.43 2.95 -10.46
CA VAL A 201 -13.50 2.62 -9.02
C VAL A 201 -14.05 1.23 -8.84
N VAL A 202 -13.34 0.41 -8.07
CA VAL A 202 -13.78 -0.93 -7.65
C VAL A 202 -13.87 -0.99 -6.14
N ARG A 203 -15.06 -1.22 -5.60
CA ARG A 203 -15.28 -1.42 -4.16
C ARG A 203 -14.98 -2.86 -3.74
N PHE A 204 -14.40 -3.02 -2.55
CA PHE A 204 -14.21 -4.34 -1.95
C PHE A 204 -14.17 -4.26 -0.41
N PRO A 205 -14.61 -5.31 0.28
CA PRO A 205 -14.55 -5.40 1.74
C PRO A 205 -13.10 -5.63 2.21
N GLY A 206 -12.80 -5.23 3.44
CA GLY A 206 -11.44 -5.34 3.99
C GLY A 206 -10.91 -6.75 4.15
N LYS A 207 -11.79 -7.76 4.27
CA LYS A 207 -11.37 -9.18 4.22
C LYS A 207 -10.66 -9.54 2.91
N ASP A 208 -10.96 -8.83 1.82
CA ASP A 208 -10.34 -9.04 0.51
C ASP A 208 -9.07 -8.18 0.32
N LEU A 209 -8.69 -7.34 1.28
CA LEU A 209 -7.57 -6.40 1.13
C LEU A 209 -6.26 -7.13 0.85
N GLY A 210 -5.96 -8.21 1.56
CA GLY A 210 -4.74 -9.00 1.33
C GLY A 210 -4.66 -9.54 -0.10
N ASP A 211 -5.78 -10.05 -0.61
CA ASP A 211 -5.90 -10.57 -1.97
C ASP A 211 -5.84 -9.47 -3.04
N ARG A 212 -6.41 -8.30 -2.75
CA ARG A 212 -6.31 -7.12 -3.64
C ARG A 212 -4.90 -6.56 -3.67
N LEU A 213 -4.20 -6.53 -2.54
CA LEU A 213 -2.79 -6.13 -2.50
C LEU A 213 -1.89 -7.16 -3.18
N ARG A 214 -2.21 -8.46 -3.09
CA ARG A 214 -1.55 -9.50 -3.87
C ARG A 214 -1.67 -9.25 -5.38
N SER A 215 -2.76 -8.67 -5.88
CA SER A 215 -2.84 -8.37 -7.32
C SER A 215 -1.88 -7.26 -7.76
N PHE A 216 -1.37 -6.42 -6.83
CA PHE A 216 -0.26 -5.50 -7.13
C PHE A 216 1.08 -6.24 -7.25
N THR A 217 1.21 -7.45 -6.68
CA THR A 217 2.49 -8.16 -6.62
C THR A 217 2.87 -8.88 -7.91
N SER A 218 1.90 -9.19 -8.78
CA SER A 218 2.16 -9.86 -10.07
C SER A 218 3.14 -9.10 -10.97
N SER A 219 3.26 -7.79 -10.78
CA SER A 219 4.17 -6.95 -11.56
C SER A 219 5.44 -6.55 -10.80
N ILE A 220 5.58 -6.97 -9.55
CA ILE A 220 6.74 -6.65 -8.71
C ILE A 220 7.96 -7.44 -9.17
N GLU A 221 7.82 -8.74 -9.42
CA GLU A 221 8.93 -9.56 -9.95
C GLU A 221 9.50 -8.93 -11.22
N TRP A 222 8.64 -8.64 -12.19
CA TRP A 222 9.03 -7.96 -13.42
C TRP A 222 9.67 -6.59 -13.17
N PHE A 223 9.16 -5.81 -12.22
CA PHE A 223 9.75 -4.52 -11.86
C PHE A 223 11.17 -4.68 -11.32
N TYR A 224 11.39 -5.62 -10.39
CA TYR A 224 12.72 -5.85 -9.83
C TYR A 224 13.68 -6.39 -10.90
N ASP A 225 13.25 -7.38 -11.68
CA ASP A 225 14.07 -7.96 -12.76
C ASP A 225 14.43 -6.93 -13.84
N SER A 226 13.51 -6.02 -14.17
CA SER A 226 13.69 -5.07 -15.28
C SER A 226 14.34 -3.76 -14.85
N TYR A 227 14.18 -3.34 -13.59
CA TYR A 227 14.53 -1.99 -13.16
C TYR A 227 15.38 -1.92 -11.89
N VAL A 228 15.58 -3.02 -11.16
CA VAL A 228 16.38 -3.01 -9.92
C VAL A 228 17.59 -3.94 -10.10
N GLY A 229 18.69 -3.39 -10.62
CA GLY A 229 19.98 -4.07 -10.65
C GLY A 229 20.84 -3.65 -9.47
N ASP A 230 21.35 -4.60 -8.69
CA ASP A 230 22.23 -4.37 -7.54
C ASP A 230 21.68 -3.37 -6.50
N GLY A 231 20.35 -3.27 -6.35
CA GLY A 231 19.68 -2.34 -5.43
C GLY A 231 19.57 -0.89 -5.93
N THR A 232 20.07 -0.61 -7.14
CA THR A 232 19.93 0.67 -7.84
C THR A 232 18.83 0.60 -8.89
N ILE A 233 17.96 1.60 -8.88
CA ILE A 233 16.96 1.84 -9.91
C ILE A 233 17.68 2.23 -11.22
N TYR A 234 17.55 1.43 -12.27
CA TYR A 234 18.19 1.67 -13.59
C TYR A 234 17.70 2.98 -14.26
N GLY A 235 18.54 3.56 -15.11
CA GLY A 235 18.28 4.79 -15.87
C GLY A 235 17.02 4.77 -16.74
N ASP A 236 16.48 3.61 -17.09
CA ASP A 236 15.20 3.49 -17.81
C ASP A 236 13.98 3.89 -16.98
N LEU A 237 14.12 4.12 -15.68
CA LEU A 237 13.11 4.81 -14.87
C LEU A 237 13.05 6.33 -15.14
N GLU A 238 14.02 6.93 -15.84
CA GLU A 238 13.92 8.31 -16.33
C GLU A 238 12.72 8.51 -17.26
N LYS A 239 12.30 7.48 -18.02
CA LYS A 239 11.10 7.59 -18.87
C LYS A 239 9.82 7.79 -18.06
N TRP A 240 9.81 7.31 -16.81
CA TRP A 240 8.72 7.44 -15.85
C TRP A 240 8.89 8.63 -14.90
N ARG A 241 10.02 9.35 -14.97
CA ARG A 241 10.21 10.66 -14.30
C ARG A 241 9.52 11.81 -15.02
N ARG A 242 9.05 11.59 -16.24
CA ARG A 242 8.37 12.59 -17.08
C ARG A 242 6.88 12.69 -16.74
#